data_AF-A0A9X9PZZ5-F1
#
_entry.id   AF-A0A9X9PZZ5-F1
#
_cell.length_a   1.000
_cell.length_b   1.000
_cell.length_c   1.000
_cell.angle_alpha   90.00
_cell.angle_beta   90.00
_cell.angle_gamma   90.00
#
_symmetry.space_group_name_H-M   'P 1'
#
loop_
_entity.id
_entity.type
_entity.pdbx_description
1 polymer ?
#
loop_
_entity_poly.entity_id
_entity_poly.type
_entity_poly.pdbx_seq_one_letter_code
_entity_poly.pdbx_strand_id
1 'polypeptide(L)' 'MMWSCSTWGQPNNRRHLQFTAQVYNILELCWDKCVEKPGNRLDSPTENCLSSCVDCFIDTSITN' A
#
# COMPACT_ATOMS: atom_id res chain seq x y z
N MET A 1 -4.01 8.25 6.46
CA MET A 1 -5.27 7.46 6.57
C MET A 1 -6.07 7.71 5.30
N MET A 2 -6.54 6.65 4.62
CA MET A 2 -7.12 6.64 3.26
C MET A 2 -8.33 7.58 3.01
N TRP A 3 -8.68 8.43 3.97
CA TRP A 3 -9.81 9.35 3.95
C TRP A 3 -9.59 10.61 3.11
N SER A 4 -8.38 10.87 2.62
CA SER A 4 -8.10 12.03 1.75
C SER A 4 -8.27 11.74 0.26
N CYS A 5 -8.50 10.47 -0.14
CA CYS A 5 -8.63 10.11 -1.56
C CYS A 5 -10.06 10.26 -2.09
N SER A 6 -11.06 10.33 -1.22
CA SER A 6 -12.49 10.43 -1.58
C SER A 6 -12.89 11.75 -2.24
N THR A 7 -12.04 12.79 -2.18
CA THR A 7 -12.26 14.10 -2.81
C THR A 7 -11.58 14.26 -4.17
N TRP A 8 -10.72 13.32 -4.57
CA TRP A 8 -10.17 13.27 -5.93
C TRP A 8 -10.99 12.27 -6.75
N GLY A 9 -11.87 12.79 -7.60
CA GLY A 9 -12.68 11.99 -8.51
C GLY A 9 -11.81 10.97 -9.26
N GLN A 10 -12.00 9.70 -8.93
CA GLN A 10 -11.34 8.59 -9.60
C GLN A 10 -11.73 8.62 -11.09
N PRO A 11 -10.78 8.62 -12.04
CA PRO A 11 -11.13 8.47 -13.44
C PRO A 11 -11.71 7.06 -13.66
N ASN A 12 -12.89 6.98 -14.27
CA ASN A 12 -13.65 5.75 -14.56
C ASN A 12 -12.96 4.90 -15.65
N ASN A 13 -11.69 4.58 -15.47
CA ASN A 13 -10.87 3.81 -16.40
C ASN A 13 -10.67 2.42 -15.80
N ARG A 14 -11.14 1.37 -16.49
CA ARG A 14 -11.08 -0.02 -16.00
C ARG A 14 -9.66 -0.47 -15.65
N ARG A 15 -8.64 0.02 -16.36
CA ARG A 15 -7.22 -0.26 -16.05
C ARG A 15 -6.77 0.40 -14.75
N HIS A 16 -7.26 1.60 -14.47
CA HIS A 16 -6.95 2.32 -13.25
C HIS A 16 -7.58 1.64 -12.03
N LEU A 17 -8.86 1.22 -12.13
CA LEU A 17 -9.54 0.51 -11.05
C LEU A 17 -8.83 -0.80 -10.64
N GLN A 18 -8.38 -1.58 -11.63
CA GLN A 18 -7.65 -2.83 -11.36
C GLN A 18 -6.31 -2.57 -10.67
N PHE A 19 -5.56 -1.58 -11.14
CA PHE A 19 -4.30 -1.19 -10.51
C PHE A 19 -4.50 -0.65 -9.09
N THR A 20 -5.46 0.26 -8.92
CA THR A 20 -5.79 0.86 -7.63
C THR A 20 -6.21 -0.20 -6.61
N ALA A 21 -6.97 -1.23 -7.01
CA ALA A 21 -7.33 -2.34 -6.14
C ALA A 21 -6.10 -3.14 -5.66
N GLN A 22 -5.11 -3.38 -6.55
CA GLN A 22 -3.86 -4.04 -6.15
C GLN A 22 -3.05 -3.17 -5.19
N VAL A 23 -2.97 -1.87 -5.44
CA VAL A 23 -2.30 -0.91 -4.54
C VAL A 23 -2.97 -0.87 -3.16
N TYR A 24 -4.31 -0.94 -3.10
CA TYR A 24 -5.03 -1.03 -1.83
C TYR A 24 -4.65 -2.29 -1.05
N ASN A 25 -4.57 -3.44 -1.71
CA ASN A 25 -4.17 -4.70 -1.06
C ASN A 25 -2.73 -4.64 -0.54
N ILE A 26 -1.80 -4.05 -1.31
CA ILE A 26 -0.40 -3.83 -0.88
C ILE A 26 -0.38 -2.98 0.39
N LEU A 27 -1.10 -1.86 0.36
CA LEU A 27 -1.13 -0.91 1.46
C LEU A 27 -1.69 -1.55 2.73
N GLU A 28 -2.83 -2.25 2.67
CA GLU A 28 -3.40 -2.88 3.88
C GLU A 28 -2.46 -3.95 4.45
N LEU A 29 -1.93 -4.85 3.61
CA LEU A 29 -1.05 -5.91 4.08
C LEU A 29 0.25 -5.39 4.68
N CYS A 30 0.97 -4.52 3.96
CA CYS A 30 2.25 -4.03 4.45
C CYS A 30 2.09 -3.08 5.63
N TRP A 31 0.98 -2.33 5.69
CA TRP A 31 0.67 -1.50 6.84
C TRP A 31 0.44 -2.35 8.09
N ASP A 32 -0.41 -3.38 8.02
CA ASP A 32 -0.69 -4.27 9.15
C ASP A 32 0.55 -5.06 9.61
N LYS A 33 1.48 -5.37 8.69
CA LYS A 33 2.70 -6.10 9.01
C LYS A 33 3.79 -5.24 9.66
N CYS A 34 3.95 -4.00 9.19
CA CYS A 34 5.10 -3.18 9.57
C CYS A 34 4.75 -2.05 10.54
N VAL A 35 3.50 -1.58 10.59
CA VAL A 35 3.12 -0.38 11.33
C VAL A 35 2.28 -0.75 12.56
N GLU A 36 2.93 -0.98 13.70
CA GLU A 36 2.24 -1.25 14.97
C GLU A 36 1.67 0.02 15.63
N LYS A 37 2.45 1.11 15.66
CA LYS A 37 2.08 2.38 16.30
C LYS A 37 2.33 3.54 15.35
N PRO A 38 1.28 4.16 14.79
CA PRO A 38 1.45 5.30 13.92
C PRO A 38 1.90 6.52 14.74
N GLY A 39 3.18 6.89 14.62
CA GLY A 39 3.73 8.13 15.14
C GLY A 39 3.64 9.28 14.13
N ASN A 40 4.22 10.43 14.47
CA ASN A 40 4.31 11.58 13.55
C ASN A 40 5.26 11.32 12.37
N ARG A 41 6.15 10.32 12.50
CA ARG A 41 7.11 9.89 11.49
C ARG A 41 7.25 8.38 11.59
N LEU A 42 7.60 7.74 10.48
CA LEU A 42 8.00 6.34 10.49
C LEU A 42 9.45 6.27 10.99
N ASP A 43 9.72 5.34 11.91
CA ASP A 43 11.08 5.05 12.36
C ASP A 43 11.81 4.25 11.26
N SER A 44 13.14 4.38 11.17
CA SER A 44 13.94 3.68 10.14
C SER A 44 13.69 2.17 10.04
N PRO A 45 13.47 1.41 11.15
CA PRO A 45 13.11 -0.01 11.05
C PRO A 45 11.78 -0.25 10.33
N THR A 46 10.80 0.62 10.55
CA THR A 46 9.48 0.56 9.92
C THR A 46 9.57 0.90 8.44
N GLU A 47 10.36 1.90 8.07
CA GLU A 47 10.61 2.24 6.66
C GLU A 47 11.28 1.09 5.90
N ASN A 48 12.30 0.46 6.50
CA ASN A 48 12.95 -0.70 5.92
C ASN A 48 12.00 -1.90 5.80
N CYS A 49 11.18 -2.16 6.82
CA CYS A 49 10.16 -3.21 6.77
C CYS A 49 9.17 -2.99 5.62
N LEU A 50 8.67 -1.77 5.46
CA LEU A 50 7.74 -1.42 4.39
C LEU A 50 8.36 -1.63 3.00
N SER A 51 9.62 -1.22 2.79
CA SER A 51 10.32 -1.45 1.52
C SER A 51 10.40 -2.94 1.19
N SER A 52 10.91 -3.76 2.12
CA SER A 52 11.04 -5.21 1.90
C SER A 52 9.68 -5.91 1.75
N CYS A 53 8.64 -5.45 2.45
CA CYS A 53 7.30 -5.99 2.32
C CYS A 53 6.72 -5.76 0.92
N VAL A 54 6.85 -4.55 0.39
CA VAL A 54 6.35 -4.20 -0.95
C VAL A 54 7.08 -5.00 -2.02
N ASP A 55 8.41 -5.11 -1.93
CA ASP A 55 9.21 -5.91 -2.88
C ASP A 55 8.74 -7.38 -2.91
N CYS A 56 8.57 -7.99 -1.73
CA CYS A 56 8.09 -9.37 -1.63
C CYS A 56 6.63 -9.54 -2.13
N PHE A 57 5.76 -8.57 -1.89
CA PHE A 57 4.39 -8.62 -2.37
C PHE A 57 4.33 -8.58 -3.90
N ILE A 58 5.11 -7.70 -4.53
CA ILE A 58 5.16 -7.57 -5.99
C ILE A 58 5.67 -8.88 -6.61
N ASP A 59 6.74 -9.45 -6.07
CA ASP A 59 7.31 -10.72 -6.56
C ASP A 59 6.30 -11.88 -6.51
N THR A 60 5.53 -11.97 -5.42
CA THR A 60 4.56 -13.05 -5.21
C THR A 60 3.25 -12.85 -5.97
N SER A 61 2.78 -11.62 -6.11
CA SER A 61 1.46 -11.31 -6.71
C SER A 61 1.48 -11.12 -8.23
N ILE A 62 2.61 -10.74 -8.82
CA ILE A 62 2.74 -10.53 -10.27
C ILE A 62 3.20 -11.81 -10.99
N THR A 63 3.88 -12.71 -10.28
CA THR A 63 4.42 -13.96 -10.84
C THR A 63 3.43 -15.15 -10.71
N ASN A 64 2.30 -14.98 -10.03
CA ASN A 64 1.23 -16.00 -9.91
C ASN A 64 0.07 -15.73 -10.87
#